data_AF-A0A7C7X1W1-F1
#
_entry.id   AF-A0A7C7X1W1-F1
#
_cell.length_a   1.000
_cell.length_b   1.000
_cell.length_c   1.000
_cell.angle_alpha   90.00
_cell.angle_beta   90.00
_cell.angle_gamma   90.00
#
_symmetry.space_group_name_H-M   'P 1'
#
loop_
_entity.id
_entity.type
_entity.pdbx_description
1 polymer ?
#
loop_
_entity_poly.entity_id
_entity_poly.type
_entity_poly.pdbx_seq_one_letter_code
_entity_poly.pdbx_strand_id
1 'polypeptide(L)'
;DKFDTKMYFQLTDDEKFWSKKDMTLEKTSKFALENALDFIALGFKPENTKIIIDTKNIKTLYPIAAQFAKRINFSNTKAVFGFEN
;
A
#
# COMPACT_ATOMS: atom_id res chain seq x y z
N ASP A 1 4.55 16.21 12.95
CA ASP A 1 4.90 17.46 13.65
C ASP A 1 5.43 17.31 15.06
N LYS A 2 4.67 16.76 16.02
CA LYS A 2 5.14 16.67 17.42
C LYS A 2 6.44 15.87 17.63
N PHE A 3 6.68 14.84 16.82
CA PHE A 3 7.78 13.90 16.99
C PHE A 3 8.91 14.06 15.96
N ASP A 4 8.80 15.05 15.07
CA ASP A 4 9.77 15.34 13.99
C ASP A 4 10.42 14.08 13.36
N THR A 5 9.57 13.15 12.93
CA THR A 5 9.98 11.83 12.45
C THR A 5 9.59 11.61 11.00
N LYS A 6 10.23 10.61 10.37
CA LYS A 6 9.92 10.19 9.01
C LYS A 6 8.60 9.43 8.96
N MET A 7 7.68 9.90 8.11
CA MET A 7 6.41 9.27 7.83
C MET A 7 6.49 8.52 6.50
N TYR A 8 6.13 7.24 6.53
CA TYR A 8 5.91 6.44 5.33
C TYR A 8 4.41 6.23 5.16
N PHE A 9 3.88 6.60 4.01
CA PHE A 9 2.46 6.45 3.67
C PHE A 9 2.32 5.50 2.48
N GLN A 10 1.68 4.35 2.70
CA GLN A 10 1.52 3.32 1.68
C GLN A 10 0.16 3.49 0.98
N LEU A 11 0.19 3.46 -0.35
CA LEU A 11 -0.99 3.45 -1.21
C LEU A 11 -1.11 2.07 -1.87
N THR A 12 -2.06 1.28 -1.38
CA THR A 12 -2.40 -0.07 -1.88
C THR A 12 -3.29 0.03 -3.12
N ASP A 13 -2.68 0.35 -4.24
CA ASP A 13 -3.39 0.49 -5.53
C ASP A 13 -3.82 -0.87 -6.12
N ASP A 14 -3.12 -1.93 -5.72
CA ASP A 14 -3.38 -3.32 -6.06
C ASP A 14 -4.65 -3.86 -5.43
N GLU A 15 -4.92 -3.60 -4.14
CA GLU A 15 -6.16 -4.04 -3.49
C GLU A 15 -7.42 -3.50 -4.17
N LYS A 16 -7.37 -2.25 -4.67
CA LYS A 16 -8.46 -1.65 -5.45
C LYS A 16 -8.63 -2.29 -6.83
N PHE A 17 -7.53 -2.68 -7.46
CA PHE A 17 -7.54 -3.44 -8.72
C PHE A 17 -8.22 -4.81 -8.52
N TRP A 18 -7.88 -5.53 -7.45
CA TRP A 18 -8.45 -6.85 -7.16
C TRP A 18 -9.90 -6.80 -6.67
N SER A 19 -10.32 -5.72 -6.01
CA SER A 19 -11.67 -5.59 -5.43
C SER A 19 -12.77 -5.27 -6.47
N LYS A 20 -12.44 -4.67 -7.61
CA LYS A 20 -13.43 -4.24 -8.62
C LYS A 20 -13.07 -4.76 -10.02
N LYS A 21 -13.91 -5.66 -10.55
CA LYS A 21 -13.74 -6.31 -11.87
C LYS A 21 -13.52 -5.36 -13.06
N ASP A 22 -13.97 -4.10 -12.97
CA ASP A 22 -13.90 -3.13 -14.08
C ASP A 22 -12.77 -2.09 -13.94
N MET A 23 -11.87 -2.25 -12.96
CA MET A 23 -10.73 -1.34 -12.78
C MET A 23 -9.51 -1.81 -13.57
N THR A 24 -9.00 -0.96 -14.47
CA THR A 24 -7.72 -1.17 -15.14
C THR A 24 -6.58 -0.61 -14.30
N LEU A 25 -5.38 -1.20 -14.39
CA LEU A 25 -4.18 -0.72 -13.69
C LEU A 25 -3.87 0.77 -13.93
N GLU A 26 -4.23 1.27 -15.11
CA GLU A 26 -4.05 2.67 -15.47
C GLU A 26 -4.99 3.60 -14.69
N LYS A 27 -6.25 3.18 -14.50
CA LYS A 27 -7.23 3.90 -13.66
C LYS A 27 -6.85 3.87 -12.19
N THR A 28 -6.43 2.70 -11.69
CA THR A 28 -6.00 2.58 -10.29
C THR A 28 -4.79 3.48 -10.05
N SER A 29 -3.79 3.46 -10.93
CA SER A 29 -2.60 4.32 -10.79
C SER A 29 -2.95 5.82 -10.81
N LYS A 30 -3.97 6.22 -11.58
CA LYS A 30 -4.46 7.61 -11.58
C LYS A 30 -5.11 7.96 -10.24
N PHE A 31 -5.97 7.08 -9.71
CA PHE A 31 -6.54 7.28 -8.38
C PHE A 31 -5.48 7.32 -7.29
N ALA A 32 -4.48 6.43 -7.32
CA ALA A 32 -3.37 6.47 -6.37
C ALA A 32 -2.63 7.82 -6.43
N LEU A 33 -2.42 8.38 -7.62
CA LEU A 33 -1.82 9.70 -7.76
C LEU A 33 -2.71 10.83 -7.20
N GLU A 34 -4.02 10.81 -7.49
CA GLU A 34 -4.98 11.78 -6.95
C GLU A 34 -5.03 11.72 -5.41
N ASN A 35 -5.10 10.52 -4.83
CA ASN A 35 -5.06 10.33 -3.38
C ASN A 35 -3.73 10.82 -2.78
N ALA A 36 -2.60 10.63 -3.48
CA ALA A 36 -1.32 11.16 -3.05
C ALA A 36 -1.31 12.70 -3.05
N LEU A 37 -1.92 13.34 -4.05
CA LEU A 37 -2.04 14.80 -4.13
C LEU A 37 -2.91 15.34 -3.00
N ASP A 38 -4.07 14.71 -2.74
CA ASP A 38 -4.94 15.08 -1.62
C ASP A 38 -4.22 14.94 -0.28
N PHE A 39 -3.43 13.87 -0.12
CA PHE A 39 -2.62 13.67 1.08
C PHE A 39 -1.54 14.75 1.24
N ILE A 40 -0.84 15.14 0.16
CA ILE A 40 0.14 16.23 0.19
C ILE A 40 -0.53 17.56 0.54
N ALA A 41 -1.76 17.79 0.07
CA ALA A 41 -2.52 19.01 0.34
C ALA A 41 -2.87 19.20 1.83
N LEU A 42 -2.78 18.15 2.66
CA LEU A 42 -2.94 18.25 4.11
C LEU A 42 -1.80 18.99 4.81
N GLY A 43 -0.73 19.37 4.08
CA GLY A 43 0.35 20.21 4.61
C GLY A 43 1.46 19.44 5.33
N PHE A 44 1.59 18.13 5.08
CA PHE A 44 2.72 17.36 5.61
C PHE A 44 4.04 17.82 5.01
N LYS A 45 5.09 17.85 5.84
CA LYS A 45 6.46 18.23 5.44
C LYS A 45 7.03 17.25 4.39
N PRO A 46 7.30 17.68 3.14
CA PRO A 46 7.80 16.79 2.09
C PRO A 46 9.14 16.13 2.42
N GLU A 47 10.01 16.82 3.15
CA GLU A 47 11.32 16.30 3.56
C GLU A 47 11.22 15.08 4.48
N ASN A 48 10.17 15.03 5.30
CA ASN A 48 9.93 13.97 6.29
C ASN A 48 8.89 12.96 5.82
N THR A 49 8.31 13.11 4.62
CA THR A 49 7.20 12.29 4.15
C THR A 49 7.60 11.52 2.90
N LYS A 50 7.43 10.20 2.92
CA LYS A 50 7.64 9.31 1.77
C LYS A 50 6.36 8.56 1.46
N ILE A 51 5.86 8.75 0.25
CA ILE A 51 4.72 8.00 -0.27
C ILE A 51 5.24 6.78 -1.02
N ILE A 52 4.71 5.61 -0.69
CA ILE A 52 5.00 4.32 -1.33
C ILE A 52 3.77 3.93 -2.12
N ILE A 53 3.91 3.67 -3.41
CA ILE A 53 2.83 3.15 -4.25
C ILE A 53 3.19 1.71 -4.58
N ASP A 54 2.37 0.75 -4.16
CA ASP A 54 2.76 -0.66 -4.18
C ASP A 54 3.12 -1.14 -5.58
N THR A 55 2.31 -0.83 -6.58
CA THR A 55 2.58 -1.20 -7.98
C THR A 55 3.90 -0.62 -8.52
N LYS A 56 4.32 0.57 -8.06
CA LYS A 56 5.58 1.22 -8.48
C LYS A 56 6.78 0.78 -7.65
N ASN A 57 6.56 0.41 -6.40
CA ASN A 57 7.61 0.06 -5.44
C ASN A 57 7.73 -1.44 -5.18
N ILE A 58 6.93 -2.28 -5.86
CA ILE A 58 6.87 -3.73 -5.65
C ILE A 58 8.22 -4.41 -5.81
N LYS A 59 9.10 -3.91 -6.69
CA LYS A 59 10.46 -4.45 -6.88
C LYS A 59 11.27 -4.46 -5.57
N THR A 60 11.08 -3.45 -4.73
CA THR A 60 11.73 -3.34 -3.42
C THR A 60 10.95 -4.06 -2.33
N LEU A 61 9.62 -4.03 -2.40
CA LEU A 61 8.75 -4.63 -1.39
C LEU A 61 8.70 -6.17 -1.46
N TYR A 62 8.74 -6.75 -2.66
CA TYR A 62 8.51 -8.18 -2.87
C TYR A 62 9.50 -9.10 -2.13
N PRO A 63 10.83 -8.84 -2.14
CA PRO A 63 11.77 -9.66 -1.36
C PRO A 63 11.53 -9.60 0.15
N ILE A 64 11.01 -8.47 0.66
CA ILE A 64 10.67 -8.30 2.08
C ILE A 64 9.38 -9.08 2.38
N ALA A 65 8.35 -8.88 1.54
CA ALA A 65 7.07 -9.59 1.66
C ALA A 65 7.26 -11.11 1.64
N ALA A 66 8.12 -11.64 0.75
CA ALA A 66 8.43 -13.07 0.68
C ALA A 66 9.07 -13.62 1.97
N GLN A 67 9.96 -12.85 2.61
CA GLN A 67 10.56 -13.24 3.88
C GLN A 67 9.55 -13.28 5.03
N PHE A 68 8.60 -12.35 5.04
CA PHE A 68 7.50 -12.35 6.01
C PHE A 68 6.51 -13.48 5.75
N ALA A 69 6.12 -13.70 4.49
CA ALA A 69 5.17 -14.76 4.11
C ALA A 69 5.63 -16.15 4.58
N LYS A 70 6.94 -16.44 4.56
CA LYS A 70 7.48 -17.72 5.07
C LYS A 70 7.18 -17.96 6.57
N ARG A 71 6.96 -16.91 7.35
CA ARG A 71 6.68 -16.98 8.79
C ARG A 71 5.18 -17.02 9.10
N ILE A 72 4.32 -16.80 8.10
CA ILE A 72 2.87 -16.81 8.23
C ILE A 72 2.36 -18.16 7.76
N ASN A 73 1.74 -18.93 8.66
CA ASN A 73 1.09 -20.19 8.30
C ASN A 73 -0.32 -19.92 7.73
N PHE A 74 -0.81 -20.82 6.88
CA PHE A 74 -2.12 -20.69 6.23
C PHE A 74 -3.27 -20.64 7.24
N SER A 75 -3.17 -21.39 8.34
CA SER A 75 -4.17 -21.40 9.41
C SER A 75 -4.33 -20.05 10.11
N ASN A 76 -3.23 -19.32 10.32
CA ASN A 76 -3.24 -17.98 10.92
C ASN A 76 -3.87 -16.98 9.95
N THR A 77 -3.53 -17.04 8.66
CA THR A 77 -4.14 -16.18 7.65
C THR A 77 -5.65 -16.40 7.59
N LYS A 78 -6.11 -17.66 7.62
CA LYS A 78 -7.54 -17.99 7.63
C LYS A 78 -8.26 -17.48 8.89
N ALA A 79 -7.64 -17.65 10.06
CA ALA A 79 -8.22 -17.20 11.33
C ALA A 79 -8.31 -15.67 11.46
N VAL A 80 -7.34 -14.94 10.92
CA VAL A 80 -7.28 -13.47 11.03
C VAL A 80 -8.14 -12.78 9.96
N PHE A 81 -8.13 -13.27 8.72
CA PHE A 81 -8.82 -12.63 7.59
C PHE A 81 -10.17 -13.25 7.23
N GLY A 82 -10.52 -14.40 7.82
CA GLY A 82 -11.83 -15.03 7.63
C GLY A 82 -12.07 -15.57 6.22
N PHE A 83 -11.02 -15.97 5.50
CA PHE A 83 -11.17 -16.57 4.16
C PHE A 83 -11.99 -17.86 4.23
N GLU A 84 -13.18 -17.86 3.64
CA GLU A 84 -13.96 -19.07 3.38
C GLU A 84 -13.41 -19.77 2.12
N ASN A 85 -13.45 -21.11 2.13
CA ASN A 85 -12.92 -21.95 1.05
C ASN A 85 -13.78 -21.84 -0.21
#